data_AF-A0A516PZI3-F1
#
_entry.id   AF-A0A516PZI3-F1
#
_cell.length_a   1.000
_cell.length_b   1.000
_cell.length_c   1.000
_cell.angle_alpha   90.00
_cell.angle_beta   90.00
_cell.angle_gamma   90.00
#
_symmetry.space_group_name_H-M   'P 1'
#
loop_
_entity.id
_entity.type
_entity.pdbx_description
1 polymer ?
#
loop_
_entity_poly.entity_id
_entity_poly.type
_entity_poly.pdbx_seq_one_letter_code
_entity_poly.pdbx_strand_id
1 'polypeptide(L)'
;MIAIHGYDTKFAMHALRLGFQGVEFATTGRISLPIPEPVRGRLRAVRRGEIDLAAVLAEIAAYEQQLTVLLDDPQLPDCGDLAWLNDWLIEGYETFWTRR
;
A
#
# COMPACT_ATOMS: atom_id res chain seq x y z
N MET A 1 6.80 20.31 7.03
CA MET A 1 6.46 19.49 5.85
C MET A 1 5.35 20.13 5.03
N ILE A 2 4.19 20.45 5.62
CA ILE A 2 3.11 21.19 4.94
C ILE A 2 3.56 22.59 4.49
N ALA A 3 4.27 23.33 5.35
CA ALA A 3 4.68 24.72 5.09
C ALA A 3 5.60 24.92 3.86
N ILE A 4 6.26 23.87 3.35
CA ILE A 4 7.18 23.96 2.20
C ILE A 4 6.50 23.57 0.88
N HIS A 5 5.58 22.61 0.93
CA HIS A 5 5.00 22.00 -0.27
C HIS A 5 3.49 22.23 -0.41
N GLY A 6 2.87 22.97 0.51
CA GLY A 6 1.43 23.24 0.51
C GLY A 6 0.57 22.08 1.04
N TYR A 7 1.14 20.89 1.25
CA TYR A 7 0.43 19.71 1.78
C TYR A 7 1.38 18.72 2.46
N ASP A 8 0.81 17.73 3.16
CA ASP A 8 1.61 16.69 3.81
C ASP A 8 2.09 15.64 2.79
N THR A 9 3.30 15.84 2.29
CA THR A 9 3.92 14.96 1.28
C THR A 9 4.20 13.54 1.76
N LYS A 10 4.28 13.29 3.08
CA LYS A 10 4.45 11.93 3.62
C LYS A 10 3.12 11.19 3.58
N PHE A 11 2.06 11.81 4.09
CA PHE A 11 0.75 11.18 4.10
C PHE A 11 0.21 10.96 2.69
N ALA A 12 0.38 11.93 1.80
CA ALA A 12 -0.02 11.80 0.40
C ALA A 12 0.73 10.66 -0.32
N MET A 13 2.05 10.57 -0.17
CA MET A 13 2.84 9.46 -0.73
C MET A 13 2.41 8.12 -0.12
N HIS A 14 2.15 8.08 1.18
CA HIS A 14 1.73 6.85 1.86
C HIS A 14 0.37 6.36 1.34
N ALA A 15 -0.61 7.24 1.22
CA ALA A 15 -1.93 6.92 0.67
C ALA A 15 -1.81 6.42 -0.78
N LEU A 16 -1.04 7.10 -1.63
CA LEU A 16 -0.81 6.67 -3.00
C LEU A 16 -0.13 5.29 -3.07
N ARG A 17 0.85 5.03 -2.19
CA ARG A 17 1.51 3.72 -2.09
C ARG A 17 0.54 2.62 -1.69
N LEU A 18 -0.34 2.88 -0.71
CA LEU A 18 -1.36 1.92 -0.28
C LEU A 18 -2.35 1.62 -1.40
N GLY A 19 -2.77 2.63 -2.16
CA GLY A 19 -3.63 2.43 -3.34
C GLY A 19 -3.00 1.49 -4.36
N PHE A 20 -1.76 1.77 -4.78
CA PHE A 20 -1.05 0.92 -5.72
C PHE A 20 -0.85 -0.51 -5.21
N GLN A 21 -0.27 -0.68 -4.02
CA GLN A 21 0.04 -2.01 -3.48
C GLN A 21 -1.23 -2.78 -3.10
N GLY A 22 -2.31 -2.08 -2.74
CA GLY A 22 -3.62 -2.68 -2.53
C GLY A 22 -4.17 -3.29 -3.81
N VAL A 23 -4.14 -2.55 -4.92
CA VAL A 23 -4.56 -3.08 -6.23
C VAL A 23 -3.67 -4.24 -6.68
N GLU A 24 -2.35 -4.14 -6.51
CA GLU A 24 -1.42 -5.24 -6.80
C GLU A 24 -1.80 -6.50 -6.00
N PHE A 25 -2.02 -6.35 -4.70
CA PHE A 25 -2.36 -7.46 -3.83
C PHE A 25 -3.72 -8.06 -4.17
N ALA A 26 -4.75 -7.24 -4.34
CA ALA A 26 -6.09 -7.70 -4.67
C ALA A 26 -6.15 -8.43 -6.03
N THR A 27 -5.30 -8.06 -6.98
CA THR A 27 -5.29 -8.69 -8.32
C THR A 27 -4.34 -9.88 -8.44
N THR A 28 -3.25 -9.93 -7.67
CA THR A 28 -2.19 -10.94 -7.83
C THR A 28 -1.96 -11.82 -6.60
N GLY A 29 -2.52 -11.46 -5.44
CA GLY A 29 -2.21 -12.07 -4.16
C GLY A 29 -0.77 -11.83 -3.68
N ARG A 30 -0.04 -10.88 -4.28
CA ARG A 30 1.38 -10.60 -3.99
C ARG A 30 1.61 -9.11 -3.80
N ILE A 31 2.65 -8.78 -3.03
CA ILE A 31 3.16 -7.42 -2.90
C ILE A 31 4.63 -7.45 -3.34
N SER A 32 4.98 -6.66 -4.34
CA SER A 32 6.36 -6.59 -4.83
C SER A 32 7.19 -5.62 -4.01
N LEU A 33 8.29 -6.13 -3.44
CA LEU A 33 9.29 -5.33 -2.73
C LEU A 33 10.69 -5.58 -3.31
N PRO A 34 11.44 -4.52 -3.68
CA PRO A 34 11.03 -3.11 -3.69
C PRO A 34 10.03 -2.79 -4.81
N ILE A 35 9.08 -1.86 -4.58
CA ILE A 35 8.03 -1.43 -5.54
C ILE A 35 8.65 -1.19 -6.93
N PRO A 36 8.14 -1.76 -8.03
CA PRO A 36 8.74 -1.61 -9.36
C PRO A 36 8.66 -0.17 -9.89
N GLU A 37 9.52 0.17 -10.85
CA GLU A 37 9.35 1.38 -11.67
C GLU A 37 8.23 1.17 -12.68
N PRO A 38 7.47 2.23 -13.07
CA PRO A 38 7.68 3.65 -12.77
C PRO A 38 7.07 4.14 -11.44
N VAL A 39 6.39 3.27 -10.69
CA VAL A 39 5.61 3.64 -9.49
C VAL A 39 6.51 4.14 -8.37
N ARG A 40 7.66 3.49 -8.17
CA ARG A 40 8.66 3.94 -7.17
C ARG A 40 9.11 5.38 -7.44
N GLY A 41 9.39 5.73 -8.70
CA GLY A 41 9.72 7.08 -9.11
C GLY A 41 8.59 8.06 -8.81
N ARG A 42 7.33 7.70 -9.11
CA ARG A 42 6.14 8.52 -8.79
C ARG A 42 6.03 8.80 -7.29
N LEU A 43 6.15 7.76 -6.45
CA LEU A 43 6.09 7.91 -4.99
C LEU A 43 7.20 8.81 -4.44
N ARG A 44 8.42 8.70 -4.98
CA ARG A 44 9.53 9.58 -4.62
C ARG A 44 9.26 11.03 -5.01
N ALA A 45 8.67 11.27 -6.19
CA ALA A 45 8.31 12.61 -6.64
C ALA A 45 7.26 13.26 -5.71
N VAL A 46 6.21 12.51 -5.34
CA VAL A 46 5.20 12.98 -4.36
C VAL A 46 5.86 13.26 -3.00
N ARG A 47 6.76 12.39 -2.53
CA ARG A 47 7.45 12.59 -1.24
C ARG A 47 8.29 13.86 -1.20
N ARG A 48 8.89 14.22 -2.34
CA ARG A 48 9.68 15.45 -2.54
C ARG A 48 8.81 16.69 -2.78
N GLY A 49 7.49 16.54 -2.88
CA GLY A 49 6.56 17.65 -3.16
C GLY A 49 6.70 18.21 -4.58
N GLU A 50 7.13 17.37 -5.53
CA GLU A 50 7.30 17.75 -6.94
C GLU A 50 5.98 17.65 -7.72
N ILE A 51 4.95 17.07 -7.11
CA ILE A 51 3.65 16.83 -7.72
C ILE A 51 2.60 17.67 -6.99
N ASP A 52 1.71 18.31 -7.75
CA ASP A 52 0.60 19.06 -7.18
C ASP A 52 -0.37 18.17 -6.40
N LEU A 53 -0.91 18.68 -5.28
CA LEU A 53 -1.81 17.93 -4.42
C LEU A 53 -3.04 17.42 -5.17
N ALA A 54 -3.64 18.22 -6.06
CA ALA A 54 -4.85 17.83 -6.77
C ALA A 54 -4.59 16.61 -7.68
N ALA A 55 -3.42 16.56 -8.31
CA ALA A 55 -3.01 15.40 -9.11
C ALA A 55 -2.83 14.15 -8.24
N VAL A 56 -2.19 14.29 -7.07
CA VAL A 56 -2.00 13.16 -6.14
C VAL A 56 -3.35 12.65 -5.61
N LEU A 57 -4.27 13.56 -5.26
CA LEU A 57 -5.61 13.19 -4.79
C LEU A 57 -6.43 12.49 -5.88
N ALA A 58 -6.33 12.94 -7.14
CA ALA A 58 -7.00 12.27 -8.25
C ALA A 58 -6.50 10.83 -8.45
N GLU A 59 -5.19 10.60 -8.33
CA GLU A 59 -4.63 9.24 -8.39
C GLU A 59 -5.08 8.36 -7.21
N ILE A 60 -5.08 8.91 -6.00
CA ILE A 60 -5.56 8.19 -4.81
C ILE A 60 -7.03 7.79 -4.99
N ALA A 61 -7.88 8.71 -5.44
CA ALA A 61 -9.29 8.44 -5.69
C ALA A 61 -9.51 7.36 -6.77
N ALA A 62 -8.67 7.36 -7.81
CA ALA A 62 -8.72 6.31 -8.84
C ALA A 62 -8.37 4.92 -8.27
N TYR A 63 -7.36 4.83 -7.39
CA TYR A 63 -7.03 3.58 -6.71
C TYR A 63 -8.12 3.15 -5.72
N GLU A 64 -8.71 4.08 -4.99
CA GLU A 64 -9.82 3.80 -4.07
C GLU A 64 -11.03 3.22 -4.82
N GLN A 65 -11.37 3.79 -5.97
CA GLN A 65 -12.42 3.26 -6.83
C GLN A 65 -12.10 1.84 -7.33
N GLN A 66 -10.87 1.59 -7.77
CA GLN A 66 -10.45 0.25 -8.20
C GLN A 66 -10.52 -0.76 -7.05
N LEU A 67 -10.05 -0.38 -5.87
CA LEU A 67 -10.12 -1.22 -4.68
C LEU A 67 -11.57 -1.53 -4.29
N THR A 68 -12.46 -0.55 -4.37
CA THR A 68 -13.89 -0.77 -4.07
C THR A 68 -14.47 -1.85 -4.98
N VAL A 69 -14.16 -1.82 -6.28
CA VAL A 69 -14.62 -2.84 -7.23
C VAL A 69 -13.98 -4.20 -6.97
N LEU A 70 -12.67 -4.23 -6.68
CA LEU A 70 -11.94 -5.49 -6.44
C LEU A 70 -12.37 -6.18 -5.15
N LEU A 71 -12.74 -5.42 -4.12
CA LEU A 71 -13.14 -5.95 -2.82
C LEU A 71 -14.63 -6.36 -2.77
N ASP A 72 -15.43 -5.99 -3.77
CA ASP A 72 -16.83 -6.43 -3.92
C ASP A 72 -16.95 -7.82 -4.58
N ASP A 73 -15.84 -8.54 -4.71
CA ASP A 73 -15.83 -9.90 -5.27
C ASP A 73 -16.45 -10.89 -4.26
N PRO A 74 -17.58 -11.56 -4.60
CA PRO A 74 -18.23 -12.53 -3.72
C PRO A 74 -17.39 -13.80 -3.47
N GLN A 75 -16.29 -13.99 -4.19
CA GLN A 75 -15.34 -15.06 -3.94
C GLN A 75 -14.36 -14.75 -2.81
N LEU A 76 -14.22 -13.48 -2.41
CA LEU A 76 -13.42 -13.11 -1.26
C LEU A 76 -14.14 -13.53 0.04
N PRO A 77 -13.43 -14.16 0.98
CA PRO A 77 -14.03 -14.48 2.27
C PRO A 77 -14.25 -13.21 3.10
N ASP A 78 -15.27 -13.21 3.94
CA ASP A 78 -15.59 -12.11 4.85
C ASP A 78 -14.41 -11.75 5.79
N CYS A 79 -13.58 -12.73 6.10
CA CYS A 79 -12.37 -12.54 6.88
C CYS A 79 -11.23 -13.46 6.40
N GLY A 80 -9.99 -13.01 6.60
CA GLY A 80 -8.81 -13.84 6.40
C GLY A 80 -8.67 -14.91 7.49
N ASP A 81 -7.85 -15.94 7.22
CA ASP A 81 -7.52 -16.97 8.21
C ASP A 81 -6.61 -16.41 9.29
N LEU A 82 -7.22 -15.88 10.35
CA LEU A 82 -6.51 -15.29 11.49
C LEU A 82 -5.74 -16.33 12.30
N ALA A 83 -6.18 -17.59 12.32
CA ALA A 83 -5.48 -18.64 13.05
C ALA A 83 -4.14 -18.93 12.36
N TRP A 84 -4.20 -19.20 11.05
CA TRP A 84 -2.99 -19.41 10.24
C TRP A 84 -2.03 -18.20 10.32
N LEU A 85 -2.55 -16.98 10.23
CA LEU A 85 -1.72 -15.77 10.29
C LEU A 85 -1.03 -15.59 11.64
N ASN A 86 -1.74 -15.87 12.75
CA ASN A 86 -1.16 -15.80 14.09
C ASN A 86 -0.08 -16.85 14.29
N ASP A 87 -0.33 -18.10 13.87
CA ASP A 87 0.65 -19.18 13.98
C ASP A 87 1.92 -18.84 13.19
N TRP A 88 1.78 -18.38 11.95
CA TRP A 88 2.91 -17.95 11.11
C TRP A 88 3.71 -16.80 11.75
N LEU A 89 3.04 -15.80 12.32
CA LEU A 89 3.70 -14.67 13.00
C LEU A 89 4.49 -15.11 14.24
N ILE A 90 3.89 -15.98 15.06
CA ILE A 90 4.51 -16.50 16.28
C ILE A 90 5.73 -17.34 15.92
N GLU A 91 5.59 -18.31 15.03
CA GLU A 91 6.68 -19.17 14.59
C GLU A 91 7.84 -18.37 14.00
N GLY A 92 7.54 -17.37 13.18
CA GLY A 92 8.54 -16.49 12.59
C GLY A 92 9.31 -15.68 13.65
N TYR A 93 8.60 -15.12 14.63
CA TYR A 93 9.20 -14.39 15.74
C TYR A 93 10.09 -15.30 16.59
N GLU A 94 9.58 -16.45 17.04
CA GLU A 94 10.34 -17.41 17.84
C GLU A 94 11.57 -17.89 17.10
N THR A 95 11.45 -18.23 15.81
CA THR A 95 12.57 -18.67 14.97
C THR A 95 13.67 -17.62 14.89
N PHE A 96 13.32 -16.33 14.74
CA PHE A 96 14.31 -15.26 14.68
C PHE A 96 15.10 -15.13 15.98
N TRP A 97 14.43 -15.23 17.13
CA TRP A 97 15.05 -15.01 18.44
C TRP A 97 15.74 -16.26 19.02
N THR A 98 15.29 -17.46 18.67
CA THR A 98 15.89 -18.73 19.14
C THR A 98 17.09 -19.17 18.32
N ARG A 99 17.28 -18.65 17.09
CA ARG A 99 18.49 -18.86 16.28
C ARG A 99 19.73 -18.07 16.76
N ARG A 100 19.73 -17.62 18.02
CA ARG A 100 20.78 -16.80 18.61
C ARG A 100 21.74 -17.61 19.47
#